data_AF-A0A9E5FGV2-F1
#
_entry.id   AF-A0A9E5FGV2-F1
#
_cell.length_a   1.000
_cell.length_b   1.000
_cell.length_c   1.000
_cell.angle_alpha   90.00
_cell.angle_beta   90.00
_cell.angle_gamma   90.00
#
_symmetry.space_group_name_H-M   'P 1'
#
loop_
_entity.id
_entity.type
_entity.pdbx_description
1 polymer ?
#
loop_
_entity_poly.entity_id
_entity_poly.type
_entity_poly.pdbx_seq_one_letter_code
_entity_poly.pdbx_strand_id
1 'polypeptide(L)'
;MDVAGGFKLFTRTSVSHWLAGTRPKSSTQTISEALRDTLSVVAYRQPVTRATIEAIKGVSAADHLKQLLDLGLIRIAGRETTLGRPVLYRTSRAFLEWGGMASLADLPTLPSPTANETP
;
A
#
# COMPACT_ATOMS: atom_id res chain seq x y z
N MET A 1 -21.79 2.33 7.44
CA MET A 1 -21.46 1.63 6.19
C MET A 1 -20.66 0.40 6.56
N ASP A 2 -21.16 -0.74 6.11
CA ASP A 2 -20.97 -2.08 6.65
C ASP A 2 -19.56 -2.65 6.35
N VAL A 3 -18.87 -3.19 7.37
CA VAL A 3 -17.64 -3.96 7.21
C VAL A 3 -17.87 -5.35 7.77
N ALA A 4 -18.06 -6.33 6.90
CA ALA A 4 -17.93 -7.77 7.12
C ALA A 4 -18.13 -8.25 8.58
N GLY A 5 -19.29 -7.97 9.18
CA GLY A 5 -19.69 -8.50 10.49
C GLY A 5 -18.98 -7.94 11.73
N GLY A 6 -18.32 -6.78 11.66
CA GLY A 6 -17.67 -6.17 12.83
C GLY A 6 -17.82 -4.66 12.89
N PHE A 7 -18.57 -4.15 13.87
CA PHE A 7 -18.66 -2.71 14.12
C PHE A 7 -17.33 -2.20 14.71
N LYS A 8 -16.59 -1.37 13.96
CA LYS A 8 -15.49 -0.56 14.48
C LYS A 8 -15.96 0.89 14.63
N LEU A 9 -15.99 1.37 15.87
CA LEU A 9 -16.25 2.77 16.20
C LEU A 9 -14.96 3.57 15.98
N PHE A 10 -15.00 4.57 15.10
CA PHE A 10 -13.94 5.56 14.96
C PHE A 10 -14.32 6.83 15.71
N THR A 11 -13.40 7.36 16.50
CA THR A 11 -13.56 8.68 17.14
C THR A 11 -13.41 9.78 16.09
N ARG A 12 -14.37 10.72 16.10
CA ARG A 12 -14.41 11.91 15.25
C ARG A 12 -13.11 12.71 15.42
N THR A 13 -12.44 13.04 14.31
CA THR A 13 -11.11 13.72 14.22
C THR A 13 -10.95 14.99 15.08
N SER A 14 -12.04 15.57 15.56
CA SER A 14 -12.06 16.77 16.41
C SER A 14 -11.54 16.58 17.84
N VAL A 15 -11.21 15.36 18.29
CA VAL A 15 -10.67 15.09 19.65
C VAL A 15 -9.29 14.42 19.58
N SER A 16 -8.44 14.85 18.65
CA SER A 16 -7.11 14.24 18.45
C SER A 16 -6.10 14.60 19.54
N HIS A 17 -6.27 15.71 20.25
CA HIS A 17 -5.30 16.20 21.23
C HIS A 17 -5.39 15.46 22.59
N TRP A 18 -6.58 15.06 23.03
CA TRP A 18 -6.79 14.46 24.37
C TRP A 18 -6.57 12.94 24.44
N LEU A 19 -6.37 12.27 23.30
CA LEU A 19 -6.16 10.82 23.20
C LEU A 19 -4.68 10.41 23.09
N ALA A 20 -3.75 11.34 23.30
CA ALA A 20 -2.31 11.06 23.28
C ALA A 20 -1.84 10.19 24.46
N GLY A 21 -2.64 10.08 25.54
CA GLY A 21 -2.24 9.40 26.79
C GLY A 21 -2.66 7.93 26.92
N THR A 22 -3.56 7.42 26.07
CA THR A 22 -4.10 6.05 26.19
C THR A 22 -4.33 5.38 24.84
N ARG A 23 -3.44 5.63 23.87
CA ARG A 23 -3.27 4.63 22.81
C ARG A 23 -2.60 3.42 23.46
N PRO A 24 -3.24 2.23 23.52
CA PRO A 24 -2.46 1.02 23.70
C PRO A 24 -1.38 1.09 22.62
N LYS A 25 -0.14 0.76 22.99
CA LYS A 25 0.99 0.59 22.08
C LYS A 25 0.65 -0.58 21.15
N SER A 26 -0.34 -0.40 20.29
CA SER A 26 -0.48 -1.16 19.07
C SER A 26 0.85 -0.92 18.40
N SER A 27 1.64 -1.98 18.30
CA SER A 27 2.87 -2.03 17.56
C SER A 27 2.53 -1.78 16.09
N THR A 28 2.10 -0.57 15.75
CA THR A 28 1.98 -0.11 14.39
C THR A 28 3.42 -0.04 13.94
N GLN A 29 3.90 -1.14 13.35
CA GLN A 29 5.24 -1.20 12.78
C GLN A 29 5.31 -0.05 11.77
N THR A 30 6.01 1.01 12.16
CA THR A 30 6.19 2.18 11.32
C THR A 30 7.05 1.73 10.14
N ILE A 31 6.43 1.55 8.99
CA ILE A 31 7.17 1.29 7.76
C ILE A 31 7.93 2.55 7.35
N SER A 32 9.16 2.37 6.85
CA SER A 32 9.98 3.47 6.35
C SER A 32 9.32 4.13 5.14
N GLU A 33 9.71 5.38 4.84
CA GLU A 33 9.19 6.11 3.69
C GLU A 33 9.49 5.39 2.37
N ALA A 34 10.68 4.82 2.22
CA ALA A 34 11.07 4.03 1.04
C ALA A 34 10.21 2.76 0.87
N LEU A 35 9.82 2.13 1.97
CA LEU A 35 8.95 0.95 1.95
C LEU A 35 7.51 1.34 1.59
N ARG A 36 7.02 2.47 2.12
CA ARG A 36 5.71 3.05 1.78
C ARG A 36 5.65 3.45 0.31
N ASP A 37 6.70 4.07 -0.23
CA ASP A 37 6.79 4.42 -1.64
C ASP A 37 6.68 3.17 -2.54
N THR A 38 7.43 2.12 -2.20
CA THR A 38 7.35 0.84 -2.92
C THR A 38 5.96 0.21 -2.82
N LEU A 39 5.33 0.27 -1.65
CA LEU A 39 3.96 -0.21 -1.44
C LEU A 39 2.95 0.55 -2.28
N SER A 40 3.08 1.88 -2.38
CA SER A 40 2.24 2.73 -3.22
C SER A 40 2.30 2.29 -4.68
N VAL A 41 3.51 2.07 -5.22
CA VAL A 41 3.65 1.58 -6.61
C VAL A 41 2.89 0.26 -6.81
N VAL A 42 2.97 -0.68 -5.87
CA VAL A 42 2.22 -1.94 -5.94
C VAL A 42 0.71 -1.69 -5.85
N ALA A 43 0.25 -0.84 -4.94
CA ALA A 43 -1.18 -0.56 -4.75
C ALA A 43 -1.83 0.02 -6.02
N TYR A 44 -1.16 0.94 -6.71
CA TYR A 44 -1.69 1.62 -7.90
C TYR A 44 -1.48 0.88 -9.21
N ARG A 45 -0.50 -0.03 -9.29
CA ARG A 45 -0.15 -0.73 -10.55
C ARG A 45 -0.35 -2.24 -10.52
N GLN A 46 -0.90 -2.78 -9.44
CA GLN A 46 -1.18 -4.21 -9.35
C GLN A 46 -2.11 -4.71 -10.48
N PRO A 47 -1.89 -5.93 -10.98
CA PRO A 47 -0.76 -6.82 -10.68
C PRO A 47 0.53 -6.32 -11.37
N VAL A 48 1.64 -6.22 -10.62
CA VAL A 48 2.89 -5.62 -11.11
C VAL A 48 4.11 -6.52 -10.88
N THR A 49 5.11 -6.47 -11.77
CA THR A 49 6.37 -7.22 -11.61
C THR A 49 7.44 -6.42 -10.85
N ARG A 50 8.43 -7.10 -10.27
CA ARG A 50 9.60 -6.43 -9.66
C ARG A 50 10.29 -5.47 -10.63
N ALA A 51 10.51 -5.92 -11.87
CA ALA A 51 11.20 -5.12 -12.89
C ALA A 51 10.44 -3.83 -13.20
N THR A 52 9.11 -3.88 -13.29
CA THR A 52 8.27 -2.69 -13.49
C THR A 52 8.36 -1.73 -12.30
N ILE A 53 8.37 -2.23 -11.07
CA ILE A 53 8.53 -1.39 -9.88
C ILE A 53 9.89 -0.68 -9.91
N GLU A 54 10.95 -1.41 -10.22
CA GLU A 54 12.31 -0.87 -10.31
C GLU A 54 12.43 0.17 -11.44
N ALA A 55 11.76 -0.04 -12.57
CA ALA A 55 11.71 0.91 -13.67
C ALA A 55 10.99 2.22 -13.28
N ILE A 56 9.95 2.14 -12.45
CA ILE A 56 9.21 3.32 -11.95
C ILE A 56 10.04 4.07 -10.90
N LYS A 57 10.67 3.35 -9.96
CA LYS A 57 11.40 3.96 -8.84
C LYS A 57 12.83 4.36 -9.19
N GLY A 58 13.40 3.83 -10.28
CA GLY A 58 14.80 4.03 -10.65
C GLY A 58 15.82 3.35 -9.73
N VAL A 59 15.37 2.56 -8.74
CA VAL A 59 16.22 1.89 -7.74
C VAL A 59 15.76 0.46 -7.46
N SER A 60 16.65 -0.37 -6.92
CA SER A 60 16.34 -1.76 -6.56
C SER A 60 15.19 -1.85 -5.55
N ALA A 61 14.24 -2.76 -5.84
CA ALA A 61 13.05 -2.98 -5.01
C ALA A 61 13.03 -4.36 -4.34
N ALA A 62 14.07 -5.18 -4.52
CA ALA A 62 14.10 -6.56 -4.06
C ALA A 62 13.91 -6.70 -2.54
N ASP A 63 14.67 -5.93 -1.76
CA ASP A 63 14.61 -5.99 -0.29
C ASP A 63 13.28 -5.43 0.24
N HIS A 64 12.81 -4.32 -0.33
CA HIS A 64 11.51 -3.74 -0.02
C HIS A 64 10.35 -4.71 -0.29
N LEU A 65 10.38 -5.43 -1.41
CA LEU A 65 9.37 -6.44 -1.72
C LEU A 65 9.40 -7.61 -0.72
N LYS A 66 10.58 -8.07 -0.32
CA LYS A 66 10.74 -9.10 0.69
C LYS A 66 10.17 -8.65 2.04
N GLN A 67 10.48 -7.43 2.47
CA GLN A 67 9.94 -6.85 3.70
C GLN A 67 8.41 -6.71 3.63
N LEU A 68 7.85 -6.21 2.52
CA LEU A 68 6.41 -6.06 2.36
C LEU A 68 5.66 -7.41 2.35
N LEU A 69 6.28 -8.47 1.83
CA LEU A 69 5.76 -9.83 1.90
C LEU A 69 5.77 -10.38 3.33
N ASP A 70 6.86 -10.15 4.07
CA ASP A 70 7.00 -10.56 5.48
C ASP A 70 5.97 -9.87 6.38
N LEU A 71 5.75 -8.57 6.16
CA LEU A 71 4.70 -7.79 6.81
C LEU A 71 3.28 -8.19 6.37
N GLY A 72 3.15 -9.05 5.34
CA GLY A 72 1.88 -9.49 4.80
C GLY A 72 1.08 -8.39 4.07
N LEU A 73 1.67 -7.23 3.79
CA LEU A 73 1.00 -6.10 3.11
C LEU A 73 0.83 -6.37 1.61
N ILE A 74 1.71 -7.18 1.02
CA ILE A 74 1.60 -7.64 -0.37
C ILE A 74 1.59 -9.17 -0.43
N ARG A 75 1.15 -9.70 -1.57
CA ARG A 75 1.12 -11.14 -1.88
C ARG A 75 1.43 -11.39 -3.34
N ILE A 76 1.80 -12.63 -3.64
CA ILE A 76 2.01 -13.10 -5.01
C ILE A 76 0.64 -13.28 -5.69
N ALA A 77 0.44 -12.60 -6.81
CA ALA A 77 -0.76 -12.68 -7.64
C ALA A 77 -0.69 -13.81 -8.69
N GLY A 78 0.51 -14.30 -8.99
CA GLY A 78 0.79 -15.28 -10.03
C GLY A 78 2.14 -15.04 -10.69
N ARG A 79 2.28 -15.55 -11.91
CA ARG A 79 3.43 -15.28 -12.79
C ARG A 79 2.91 -14.78 -14.13
N GLU A 80 3.62 -13.84 -14.72
CA GLU A 80 3.29 -13.34 -16.05
C GLU A 80 3.63 -14.40 -17.13
N THR A 81 2.88 -14.41 -18.24
CA THR A 81 3.09 -15.37 -19.33
C THR A 81 4.27 -15.01 -20.25
N THR A 82 4.87 -13.83 -20.06
CA THR A 82 6.03 -13.34 -20.81
C THR A 82 7.28 -14.19 -20.58
N LEU A 83 8.27 -14.05 -21.47
CA LEU A 83 9.61 -14.65 -21.32
C LEU A 83 10.20 -14.37 -19.91
N GLY A 84 10.69 -15.44 -19.28
CA GLY A 84 11.20 -15.40 -17.90
C GLY A 84 10.15 -15.56 -16.80
N ARG A 85 8.86 -15.54 -17.13
CA ARG A 85 7.72 -15.74 -16.21
C ARG A 85 7.86 -15.00 -14.87
N PRO A 86 8.03 -13.66 -14.89
CA PRO A 86 8.27 -12.89 -13.68
C PRO A 86 7.09 -13.00 -12.70
N VAL A 87 7.42 -12.93 -11.41
CA VAL A 87 6.43 -12.95 -10.32
C VAL A 87 5.63 -11.65 -10.33
N LEU A 88 4.30 -11.78 -10.25
CA LEU A 88 3.38 -10.67 -10.12
C LEU A 88 3.02 -10.44 -8.65
N TYR A 89 3.04 -9.19 -8.23
CA TYR A 89 2.72 -8.75 -6.87
C TYR A 89 1.42 -7.96 -6.85
N ARG A 90 0.67 -8.09 -5.76
CA ARG A 90 -0.54 -7.31 -5.46
C ARG A 90 -0.66 -7.05 -3.96
N THR A 91 -1.47 -6.08 -3.57
CA THR A 91 -1.84 -5.82 -2.18
C THR A 91 -2.69 -6.96 -1.59
N SER A 92 -2.59 -7.13 -0.28
CA SER A 92 -3.36 -8.11 0.50
C SER A 92 -4.56 -7.45 1.20
N ARG A 93 -5.32 -8.25 1.95
CA ARG A 93 -6.36 -7.72 2.84
C ARG A 93 -5.78 -6.98 4.04
N ALA A 94 -4.63 -7.43 4.55
CA ALA A 94 -3.92 -6.79 5.65
C ALA A 94 -3.47 -5.36 5.28
N PHE A 95 -3.18 -5.10 3.99
CA PHE A 95 -2.94 -3.73 3.50
C PHE A 95 -4.15 -2.81 3.69
N LEU A 96 -5.36 -3.28 3.37
CA LEU A 96 -6.58 -2.49 3.54
C LEU A 96 -6.84 -2.21 5.03
N GLU A 97 -6.65 -3.22 5.89
CA GLU A 97 -6.78 -3.08 7.34
C GLU A 97 -5.73 -2.13 7.93
N TRP A 98 -4.50 -2.19 7.44
CA TRP A 98 -3.40 -1.31 7.83
C TRP A 98 -3.65 0.13 7.37
N GLY A 99 -4.16 0.32 6.16
CA GLY A 99 -4.49 1.62 5.59
C GLY A 99 -5.81 2.21 6.07
N GLY A 100 -6.61 1.47 6.85
CA GLY A 100 -7.94 1.89 7.29
C GLY A 100 -8.98 1.98 6.16
N MET A 101 -8.72 1.33 5.02
CA MET A 101 -9.55 1.38 3.82
C MET A 101 -10.50 0.18 3.76
N ALA A 102 -11.73 0.39 3.29
CA ALA A 102 -12.68 -0.70 3.06
C ALA A 102 -12.42 -1.45 1.75
N SER A 103 -11.86 -0.76 0.73
CA SER A 103 -11.60 -1.30 -0.59
C SER A 103 -10.49 -0.52 -1.29
N LEU A 104 -9.90 -1.10 -2.33
CA LEU A 104 -8.89 -0.46 -3.17
C LEU A 104 -9.42 0.77 -3.92
N ALA A 105 -10.74 0.89 -4.06
CA ALA A 105 -11.39 2.07 -4.64
C ALA A 105 -11.26 3.32 -3.77
N ASP A 106 -10.90 3.17 -2.49
CA ASP A 106 -10.66 4.27 -1.55
C ASP A 106 -9.25 4.87 -1.69
N LEU A 107 -8.40 4.25 -2.52
CA LEU A 107 -7.07 4.79 -2.80
C LEU A 107 -7.20 6.17 -3.47
N PRO A 108 -6.43 7.18 -3.02
CA PRO A 108 -6.48 8.50 -3.62
C PRO A 108 -6.13 8.40 -5.11
N THR A 109 -6.94 8.99 -5.98
CA THR A 109 -6.65 8.99 -7.42
C THR A 109 -5.29 9.63 -7.67
N LEU A 110 -4.45 8.99 -8.47
CA LEU A 110 -3.17 9.58 -8.88
C LEU A 110 -3.46 10.93 -9.53
N PRO A 111 -2.73 12.01 -9.17
CA PRO A 111 -2.86 13.27 -9.88
C PRO A 111 -2.58 12.99 -11.37
N SER A 112 -3.58 13.21 -12.21
CA SER A 112 -3.38 13.21 -13.66
C SER A 112 -2.29 14.25 -13.95
N PRO A 113 -1.24 13.91 -14.72
CA PRO A 113 -0.24 14.89 -15.09
C PRO A 113 -0.98 16.00 -15.83
N THR A 114 -1.22 17.11 -15.15
CA THR A 114 -1.79 18.30 -15.75
C THR A 114 -0.79 18.74 -16.80
N ALA A 115 -1.16 18.52 -18.05
CA ALA A 115 -0.44 19.01 -19.21
C ALA A 115 -0.45 20.54 -19.17
N ASN A 116 0.52 21.15 -18.49
CA ASN A 116 0.78 22.57 -18.64
C ASN A 116 2.18 22.96 -18.15
N GLU A 117 3.19 22.71 -18.97
CA GLU A 117 4.32 23.65 -19.16
C GLU A 117 4.69 23.59 -20.65
N THR A 118 4.00 24.42 -21.46
CA THR A 118 4.44 24.75 -22.82
C THR A 118 5.50 25.87 -22.67
N PRO A 119 6.65 25.79 -23.37
CA PRO A 119 7.80 26.67 -23.16
C PRO A 119 7.53 28.16 -23.41
#